data_AF-A3JKQ1-F1
#
_entry.id   AF-A3JKQ1-F1
#
_cell.length_a   1.000
_cell.length_b   1.000
_cell.length_c   1.000
_cell.angle_alpha   90.00
_cell.angle_beta   90.00
_cell.angle_gamma   90.00
#
_symmetry.space_group_name_H-M   'P 1'
#
loop_
_entity.id
_entity.type
_entity.pdbx_description
1 polymer ?
#
loop_
_entity_poly.entity_id
_entity_poly.type
_entity_poly.pdbx_seq_one_letter_code
_entity_poly.pdbx_strand_id
1 'polypeptide(L)'
;MANTITKVDNNTYKTQARGSHMTLIRTSGGWEVWTTNASTRAWCGMPGIRLFNNLAGVEAHYKSWKGITQLASDEKAQVKPSTITFH
;
A
#
# COMPACT_ATOMS: atom_id res chain seq x y z
N MET A 1 16.16 -10.93 -0.98
CA MET A 1 16.18 -9.45 -1.10
C MET A 1 14.98 -8.93 -0.35
N ALA A 2 15.18 -8.04 0.63
CA ALA A 2 14.09 -7.46 1.40
C ALA A 2 13.25 -6.54 0.50
N ASN A 3 11.95 -6.73 0.49
CA ASN A 3 11.04 -5.87 -0.23
C ASN A 3 10.76 -4.65 0.65
N THR A 4 11.19 -3.47 0.21
CA THR A 4 10.95 -2.23 0.96
C THR A 4 9.56 -1.71 0.61
N ILE A 5 8.76 -1.42 1.64
CA ILE A 5 7.46 -0.76 1.52
C ILE A 5 7.66 0.69 1.96
N THR A 6 7.37 1.63 1.09
CA THR A 6 7.48 3.07 1.36
C THR A 6 6.09 3.67 1.43
N LYS A 7 5.78 4.38 2.51
CA LYS A 7 4.56 5.18 2.59
C LYS A 7 4.77 6.50 1.84
N VAL A 8 3.83 6.85 0.97
CA VAL A 8 3.85 8.11 0.21
C VAL A 8 2.90 9.12 0.83
N ASP A 9 1.73 8.65 1.28
CA ASP A 9 0.68 9.44 1.89
C ASP A 9 -0.10 8.55 2.88
N ASN A 10 -0.98 9.11 3.71
CA ASN A 10 -1.83 8.40 4.68
C ASN A 10 -2.64 7.26 4.06
N ASN A 11 -2.99 7.38 2.79
CA ASN A 11 -3.76 6.39 2.05
C ASN A 11 -2.97 5.72 0.93
N THR A 12 -1.66 5.94 0.80
CA THR A 12 -0.89 5.45 -0.34
C THR A 12 0.46 4.90 0.06
N TYR A 13 0.72 3.67 -0.38
CA TYR A 13 1.97 2.95 -0.18
C TYR A 13 2.54 2.52 -1.52
N LYS A 14 3.86 2.40 -1.60
CA LYS A 14 4.58 1.92 -2.78
C LYS A 14 5.54 0.81 -2.40
N THR A 15 5.68 -0.15 -3.29
CA THR A 15 6.75 -1.15 -3.22
C THR A 15 7.25 -1.48 -4.62
N GLN A 16 8.47 -1.97 -4.70
CA GLN A 16 9.07 -2.45 -5.93
C GLN A 16 9.51 -3.90 -5.73
N ALA A 17 9.15 -4.76 -6.67
CA ALA A 17 9.53 -6.16 -6.65
C ALA A 17 9.93 -6.61 -8.06
N ARG A 18 11.18 -7.06 -8.24
CA ARG A 18 11.68 -7.64 -9.50
C ARG A 18 11.38 -6.77 -10.74
N GLY A 19 11.57 -5.44 -10.63
CA GLY A 19 11.30 -4.50 -11.71
C GLY A 19 9.82 -4.10 -11.91
N SER A 20 8.90 -4.71 -11.17
CA SER A 20 7.50 -4.28 -11.10
C SER A 20 7.32 -3.24 -10.00
N HIS A 21 6.67 -2.14 -10.34
CA HIS A 21 6.33 -1.07 -9.41
C HIS A 21 4.88 -1.26 -9.01
N MET A 22 4.61 -1.31 -7.72
CA MET A 22 3.28 -1.51 -7.17
C MET A 22 2.91 -0.32 -6.27
N THR A 23 1.70 0.17 -6.43
CA THR A 23 1.12 1.22 -5.59
C THR A 23 -0.13 0.67 -4.95
N LEU A 24 -0.22 0.73 -3.62
CA LEU A 24 -1.38 0.35 -2.86
C LEU A 24 -2.09 1.61 -2.39
N ILE A 25 -3.38 1.73 -2.72
CA ILE A 25 -4.20 2.90 -2.45
C ILE A 25 -5.39 2.46 -1.61
N ARG A 26 -5.64 3.18 -0.51
CA ARG A 26 -6.84 3.00 0.29
C ARG A 26 -8.00 3.74 -0.36
N THR A 27 -9.10 3.04 -0.59
CA THR A 27 -10.34 3.62 -1.14
C THR A 27 -11.48 3.48 -0.13
N SER A 28 -12.64 4.08 -0.41
CA SER A 28 -13.82 3.99 0.45
C SER A 28 -14.34 2.55 0.59
N GLY A 29 -14.15 1.72 -0.44
CA GLY A 29 -14.61 0.33 -0.50
C GLY A 29 -13.55 -0.72 -0.13
N GLY A 30 -12.31 -0.31 0.18
CA GLY A 30 -11.23 -1.24 0.51
C GLY A 30 -9.87 -0.74 0.04
N TRP A 31 -9.19 -1.58 -0.72
CA TRP A 31 -7.80 -1.38 -1.14
C TRP A 31 -7.62 -1.71 -2.61
N GLU A 32 -6.88 -0.86 -3.30
CA GLU A 32 -6.51 -1.03 -4.70
C GLU A 32 -5.01 -1.19 -4.85
N VAL A 33 -4.58 -2.24 -5.53
CA VAL A 33 -3.18 -2.43 -5.92
C VAL A 33 -3.04 -2.15 -7.40
N TRP A 34 -2.28 -1.13 -7.73
CA TRP A 34 -1.92 -0.75 -9.08
C TRP A 34 -0.53 -1.32 -9.38
N THR A 35 -0.42 -2.17 -10.38
CA THR A 35 0.84 -2.83 -10.77
C THR A 35 1.28 -2.35 -12.14
N THR A 36 2.48 -1.80 -12.21
CA THR A 36 3.14 -1.40 -13.44
C THR A 36 4.42 -2.21 -13.62
N ASN A 37 4.43 -3.09 -14.61
CA ASN A 37 5.61 -3.84 -15.05
C ASN A 37 6.16 -3.29 -16.38
N ALA A 38 7.30 -3.82 -16.83
CA ALA A 38 7.93 -3.39 -18.08
C ALA A 38 6.99 -3.49 -19.29
N SER A 39 6.22 -4.57 -19.39
CA SER A 39 5.25 -4.78 -20.48
C SER A 39 4.12 -3.76 -20.47
N THR A 40 3.54 -3.45 -19.30
CA THR A 40 2.49 -2.41 -19.17
C THR A 40 3.00 -1.03 -19.54
N ARG A 41 4.26 -0.70 -19.23
CA ARG A 41 4.88 0.57 -19.65
C ARG A 41 5.06 0.66 -21.16
N ALA A 42 5.41 -0.45 -21.79
CA ALA A 42 5.73 -0.49 -23.21
C ALA A 42 4.48 -0.44 -24.12
N TRP A 43 3.35 -1.01 -23.69
CA TRP A 43 2.20 -1.21 -24.59
C TRP A 43 1.10 -0.15 -24.48
N CYS A 44 0.66 0.21 -23.26
CA CYS A 44 -0.45 1.16 -23.07
C CYS A 44 -0.24 2.14 -21.90
N GLY A 45 0.82 1.99 -21.11
CA GLY A 45 1.07 2.78 -19.90
C GLY A 45 0.09 2.55 -18.75
N MET A 46 -0.97 1.76 -18.96
CA MET A 46 -2.04 1.57 -17.98
C MET A 46 -1.66 0.49 -16.96
N PRO A 47 -1.68 0.78 -15.65
CA PRO A 47 -1.39 -0.20 -14.62
C PRO A 47 -2.49 -1.27 -14.55
N GLY A 48 -2.10 -2.50 -14.21
CA GLY A 48 -3.05 -3.52 -13.80
C GLY A 48 -3.61 -3.19 -12.42
N ILE A 49 -4.91 -3.02 -12.29
CA ILE A 49 -5.58 -2.65 -11.04
C ILE A 49 -6.26 -3.88 -10.45
N ARG A 50 -6.06 -4.12 -9.15
CA ARG A 50 -6.75 -5.18 -8.42
C ARG A 50 -7.31 -4.67 -7.09
N LEU A 51 -8.59 -4.97 -6.87
CA LEU A 51 -9.35 -4.59 -5.68
C LEU A 51 -9.27 -5.68 -4.61
N PHE A 52 -9.17 -5.25 -3.35
CA PHE A 52 -9.16 -6.10 -2.17
C PHE A 52 -10.00 -5.47 -1.06
N ASN A 53 -10.71 -6.30 -0.30
CA ASN A 53 -11.53 -5.82 0.82
C ASN A 53 -10.68 -5.43 2.03
N ASN A 54 -9.49 -6.04 2.20
CA ASN A 54 -8.63 -5.82 3.36
C ASN A 54 -7.15 -6.06 3.03
N LEU A 55 -6.26 -5.57 3.91
CA LEU A 55 -4.80 -5.70 3.77
C LEU A 55 -4.31 -7.15 3.86
N ALA A 56 -4.99 -8.01 4.64
CA ALA A 56 -4.64 -9.42 4.73
C ALA A 56 -4.77 -10.14 3.38
N GLY A 57 -5.80 -9.78 2.58
CA GLY A 57 -5.96 -10.27 1.22
C GLY A 57 -4.85 -9.78 0.28
N VAL A 58 -4.38 -8.55 0.47
CA VAL A 58 -3.23 -8.00 -0.28
C VAL A 58 -1.96 -8.80 0.03
N GLU A 59 -1.68 -9.07 1.31
CA GLU A 59 -0.50 -9.84 1.74
C GLU A 59 -0.54 -11.29 1.29
N ALA A 60 -1.71 -11.93 1.34
CA ALA A 60 -1.90 -13.29 0.87
C ALA A 60 -1.66 -13.41 -0.65
N HIS A 61 -2.07 -12.39 -1.41
CA HIS A 61 -1.91 -12.39 -2.86
C HIS A 61 -0.49 -12.00 -3.31
N TYR A 62 0.11 -11.02 -2.64
CA TYR A 62 1.39 -10.45 -3.02
C TYR A 62 2.42 -10.57 -1.90
N LYS A 63 3.39 -11.47 -2.09
CA LYS A 63 4.53 -11.65 -1.17
C LYS A 63 5.34 -10.36 -0.95
N SER A 64 5.33 -9.45 -1.93
CA SER A 64 6.00 -8.14 -1.88
C SER A 64 5.39 -7.16 -0.88
N TRP A 65 4.13 -7.38 -0.49
CA TRP A 65 3.39 -6.54 0.44
C TRP A 65 3.40 -7.08 1.88
N LYS A 66 4.13 -8.17 2.15
CA LYS A 66 4.21 -8.76 3.49
C LYS A 66 4.70 -7.74 4.51
N GLY A 67 3.91 -7.52 5.58
CA GLY A 67 4.16 -6.56 6.64
C GLY A 67 3.38 -5.25 6.50
N ILE A 68 2.63 -5.04 5.40
CA ILE A 68 1.80 -3.84 5.24
C ILE A 68 0.70 -3.73 6.28
N THR A 69 0.14 -4.86 6.74
CA THR A 69 -0.92 -4.85 7.76
C THR A 69 -0.38 -4.28 9.07
N GLN A 70 0.84 -4.67 9.45
CA GLN A 70 1.50 -4.16 10.66
C GLN A 70 1.88 -2.68 10.49
N LEU A 71 2.45 -2.31 9.35
CA LEU A 71 2.86 -0.93 9.06
C LEU A 71 1.67 0.05 9.06
N ALA A 72 0.53 -0.35 8.51
CA ALA A 72 -0.70 0.46 8.52
C ALA A 72 -1.39 0.51 9.90
N SER A 73 -1.18 -0.51 10.75
CA SER A 73 -1.74 -0.55 12.11
C SER A 73 -0.95 0.31 13.10
N ASP A 74 0.38 0.35 12.97
CA ASP A 74 1.24 1.19 13.79
C ASP A 74 0.90 2.69 13.63
N GLU A 75 0.54 3.10 12.41
CA GLU A 75 0.09 4.47 12.13
C GLU A 75 -1.24 4.81 12.82
N LYS A 76 -2.21 3.90 12.79
CA LYS A 76 -3.49 4.08 13.48
C LYS A 76 -3.29 4.32 14.99
N ALA A 77 -2.21 3.78 15.57
CA ALA A 77 -1.88 3.94 16.97
C ALA A 77 -1.20 5.28 17.32
N GLN A 78 -0.66 6.03 16.35
CA GLN A 78 0.00 7.32 16.59
C GLN A 78 -0.96 8.53 16.63
N VAL A 79 -2.22 8.37 16.24
CA VAL A 79 -3.24 9.43 16.39
C VAL A 79 -3.81 9.37 17.82
N LYS A 80 -2.99 9.65 18.83
CA LYS A 80 -3.51 10.02 20.16
C LYS A 80 -3.76 11.52 20.14
N PRO A 81 -5.01 12.00 20.33
CA PRO A 81 -5.24 13.43 20.52
C PRO A 81 -4.52 13.82 21.81
N SER A 82 -3.43 14.59 21.66
CA SER A 82 -2.83 15.28 22.80
C SER A 82 -3.82 16.39 23.17
N THR A 83 -4.77 16.09 24.06
CA THR A 83 -5.65 17.08 24.66
C THR A 83 -4.79 17.99 25.53
N ILE A 84 -4.39 19.13 24.98
CA ILE A 84 -3.77 20.21 25.74
C ILE A 84 -4.91 20.91 26.49
N THR A 85 -5.14 20.50 27.74
CA THR A 85 -6.05 21.21 28.65
C THR A 85 -5.32 22.44 29.20
N PHE A 86 -5.76 23.63 28.83
CA PHE A 86 -5.36 24.86 29.53
C PHE A 86 -6.18 24.97 30.82
N HIS A 87 -5.52 25.26 31.96
CA HIS A 87 -6.14 25.56 33.26
C HIS A 87 -6.16 27.07 33.48
#